data_AF-A0A502YCE8-F1
#
_entry.id   AF-A0A502YCE8-F1
#
_cell.length_a   1.000
_cell.length_b   1.000
_cell.length_c   1.000
_cell.angle_alpha   90.00
_cell.angle_beta   90.00
_cell.angle_gamma   90.00
#
_symmetry.space_group_name_H-M   'P 1'
#
loop_
_entity.id
_entity.type
_entity.pdbx_description
1 polymer ?
#
loop_
_entity_poly.entity_id
_entity_poly.type
_entity_poly.pdbx_seq_one_letter_code
_entity_poly.pdbx_strand_id
1 'polypeptide(L)'
;MDVSSQNAKSHFAPLISVIIPTFNEVANVSKIAAAIGIALKGRDHEIVFVDDDSFDGTRTEIAKLAAALPGIRLIHRIGRRGLSTAVTEGMLSTTAPFMVVIDADLQHDESIIPEMLSVLETNAADLVVGSRYIEGGGLGSWDQRRAQISALATWLAKMVTKSDLSDPMSGFFAITRSAFDNSVRDLSGQGYKILLDICASSKSPLRIQEVAYQFRTRQAGESKLDALVTWEYLMLLADKLVGHIIPARFISFSLIGGLGVFVHMVVLSALLAAGLLGFVAAQGVATFTAMVFNFFVNNTLTYRDRRLRGVREVIFGLFSFMLVCSVGAFANVGIANYLFANSHYRWWSAGLAGILVGAVWNYAATSVFTWRVRKRRSGAANAPSVGR
;
A
#
# COMPACT_ATOMS: atom_id res chain seq x y z
N MET A 1 33.07 22.12 47.69
CA MET A 1 33.49 21.98 46.28
C MET A 1 32.35 21.25 45.58
N ASP A 2 31.57 22.04 44.86
CA ASP A 2 30.32 21.66 44.23
C ASP A 2 30.64 21.05 42.87
N VAL A 3 30.59 19.72 42.77
CA VAL A 3 30.78 19.00 41.51
C VAL A 3 29.41 18.81 40.91
N SER A 4 28.99 19.85 40.18
CA SER A 4 28.25 19.77 38.93
C SER A 4 27.24 18.63 38.82
N SER A 5 25.99 18.99 39.09
CA SER A 5 24.76 18.34 38.63
C SER A 5 24.72 18.26 37.10
N GLN A 6 25.58 17.41 36.51
CA GLN A 6 25.43 16.99 35.12
C GLN A 6 24.22 16.06 35.06
N ASN A 7 23.14 16.68 34.59
CA ASN A 7 21.86 16.14 34.19
C ASN A 7 22.01 14.75 33.54
N ALA A 8 21.95 13.69 34.36
CA ALA A 8 21.75 12.34 33.87
C ALA A 8 20.37 12.33 33.23
N LYS A 9 20.29 12.50 31.90
CA LYS A 9 19.06 12.23 31.14
C LYS A 9 18.70 10.79 31.45
N SER A 10 17.75 10.60 32.35
CA SER A 10 17.22 9.30 32.73
C SER A 10 16.80 8.56 31.48
N HIS A 11 17.33 7.34 31.30
CA HIS A 11 17.01 6.40 30.23
C HIS A 11 15.54 5.92 30.28
N PHE A 12 14.58 6.83 30.20
CA PHE A 12 13.18 6.47 30.03
C PHE A 12 12.87 6.20 28.56
N ALA A 13 11.88 5.33 28.34
CA ALA A 13 11.31 5.13 27.01
C ALA A 13 10.70 6.45 26.51
N PRO A 14 10.83 6.77 25.21
CA PRO A 14 10.33 8.03 24.67
C PRO A 14 8.80 8.13 24.83
N LEU A 15 8.29 9.33 25.14
CA LEU A 15 6.86 9.57 25.23
C LEU A 15 6.19 9.68 23.85
N ILE A 16 6.95 10.14 22.86
CA ILE A 16 6.47 10.38 21.49
C ILE A 16 7.37 9.64 20.52
N SER A 17 6.78 8.92 19.57
CA SER A 17 7.50 8.36 18.42
C SER A 17 6.97 9.00 17.14
N VAL A 18 7.84 9.57 16.33
CA VAL A 18 7.52 10.08 14.99
C VAL A 18 7.97 9.05 13.96
N ILE A 19 7.01 8.44 13.27
CA ILE A 19 7.22 7.39 12.27
C ILE A 19 7.26 8.04 10.90
N ILE A 20 8.39 7.89 10.20
CA ILE A 20 8.62 8.50 8.89
C ILE A 20 8.98 7.38 7.88
N PRO A 21 8.03 6.94 7.06
CA PRO A 21 8.33 5.99 5.99
C PRO A 21 9.14 6.66 4.87
N THR A 22 10.18 5.99 4.37
CA THR A 22 11.07 6.54 3.33
C THR A 22 11.28 5.57 2.17
N PHE A 23 11.27 6.12 0.96
CA PHE A 23 11.72 5.43 -0.24
C PHE A 23 12.29 6.44 -1.25
N ASN A 24 13.62 6.45 -1.39
CA ASN A 24 14.36 7.42 -2.19
C ASN A 24 14.09 8.89 -1.80
N GLU A 25 14.33 9.22 -0.52
CA GLU A 25 14.06 10.53 0.08
C GLU A 25 15.34 11.21 0.60
N VAL A 26 16.51 10.89 0.04
CA VAL A 26 17.82 11.32 0.57
C VAL A 26 17.93 12.83 0.79
N ALA A 27 17.32 13.64 -0.09
CA ALA A 27 17.36 15.10 -0.02
C ALA A 27 16.51 15.70 1.11
N ASN A 28 15.61 14.91 1.70
CA ASN A 28 14.61 15.37 2.65
C ASN A 28 14.86 14.88 4.08
N VAL A 29 15.52 13.74 4.28
CA VAL A 29 15.76 13.11 5.60
C VAL A 29 16.28 14.11 6.65
N SER A 30 17.35 14.82 6.34
CA SER A 30 17.99 15.73 7.31
C SER A 30 17.14 16.96 7.60
N LYS A 31 16.35 17.41 6.62
CA LYS A 31 15.42 18.55 6.77
C LYS A 31 14.24 18.19 7.65
N ILE A 32 13.60 17.04 7.40
CA ILE A 32 12.44 16.62 8.20
C ILE A 32 12.87 16.31 9.64
N ALA A 33 14.02 15.67 9.84
CA ALA A 33 14.54 15.43 11.19
C ALA A 33 14.78 16.73 11.97
N ALA A 34 15.38 17.74 11.33
CA ALA A 34 15.58 19.06 11.94
C ALA A 34 14.26 19.77 12.25
N ALA A 35 13.30 19.74 11.32
CA ALA A 35 12.00 20.38 11.48
C ALA A 35 11.19 19.75 12.63
N ILE A 36 11.18 18.41 12.73
CA ILE A 36 10.58 17.69 13.86
C ILE A 36 11.28 18.04 15.19
N GLY A 37 12.61 18.08 15.20
CA GLY A 37 13.37 18.45 16.41
C GLY A 37 13.06 19.87 16.90
N ILE A 38 12.76 20.80 15.98
CA ILE A 38 12.30 22.16 16.32
C ILE A 38 10.87 22.11 16.88
N ALA A 39 9.94 21.44 16.19
CA ALA A 39 8.53 21.36 16.58
C ALA A 39 8.36 20.70 17.97
N LEU A 40 9.15 19.67 18.26
CA LEU A 40 9.11 18.91 19.52
C LEU A 40 10.17 19.34 20.52
N LYS A 41 10.73 20.55 20.38
CA LYS A 41 11.76 21.05 21.29
C LYS A 41 11.25 21.03 22.74
N GLY A 42 11.99 20.32 23.61
CA GLY A 42 11.65 20.18 25.02
C GLY A 42 10.68 19.03 25.35
N ARG A 43 10.19 18.30 24.35
CA ARG A 43 9.42 17.06 24.54
C ARG A 43 10.31 15.84 24.28
N ASP A 44 10.18 14.80 25.11
CA ASP A 44 10.93 13.55 24.94
C ASP A 44 10.36 12.74 23.77
N HIS A 45 11.17 12.55 22.73
CA HIS A 45 10.73 11.95 21.48
C HIS A 45 11.82 11.13 20.78
N GLU A 46 11.38 10.20 19.96
CA GLU A 46 12.20 9.51 18.98
C GLU A 46 11.66 9.73 17.56
N ILE A 47 12.53 9.60 16.56
CA ILE A 47 12.20 9.60 15.14
C ILE A 47 12.59 8.24 14.59
N VAL A 48 11.60 7.47 14.14
CA VAL A 48 11.78 6.15 13.54
C VAL A 48 11.60 6.27 12.03
N PHE A 49 12.71 6.29 11.31
CA PHE A 49 12.69 6.15 9.86
C PHE A 49 12.49 4.68 9.46
N VAL A 50 11.59 4.43 8.51
CA VAL A 50 11.31 3.09 8.00
C VAL A 50 11.59 3.05 6.49
N ASP A 51 12.72 2.47 6.10
CA ASP A 51 13.23 2.52 4.72
C ASP A 51 13.01 1.23 3.93
N ASP A 52 12.39 1.37 2.75
CA ASP A 52 11.99 0.27 1.85
C ASP A 52 13.08 -0.13 0.82
N ASP A 53 14.31 -0.23 1.32
CA ASP A 53 15.51 -0.57 0.54
C ASP A 53 15.77 0.46 -0.57
N SER A 54 15.92 1.72 -0.15
CA SER A 54 16.26 2.85 -1.01
C SER A 54 17.65 2.70 -1.62
N PHE A 55 17.82 3.16 -2.85
CA PHE A 55 19.07 3.03 -3.62
C PHE A 55 19.73 4.38 -3.96
N ASP A 56 19.15 5.48 -3.51
CA ASP A 56 19.62 6.86 -3.71
C ASP A 56 20.55 7.37 -2.59
N GLY A 57 20.83 6.55 -1.58
CA GLY A 57 21.62 6.94 -0.41
C GLY A 57 20.82 7.35 0.83
N THR A 58 19.48 7.33 0.78
CA THR A 58 18.58 7.63 1.93
C THR A 58 19.04 6.94 3.22
N ARG A 59 19.29 5.63 3.16
CA ARG A 59 19.76 4.82 4.29
C ARG A 59 21.06 5.35 4.90
N THR A 60 22.01 5.74 4.06
CA THR A 60 23.32 6.25 4.49
C THR A 60 23.15 7.57 5.22
N GLU A 61 22.26 8.44 4.74
CA GLU A 61 21.98 9.71 5.39
C GLU A 61 21.29 9.53 6.75
N ILE A 62 20.29 8.65 6.84
CA ILE A 62 19.65 8.30 8.12
C ILE A 62 20.68 7.76 9.12
N ALA A 63 21.59 6.88 8.68
CA ALA A 63 22.62 6.33 9.54
C ALA A 63 23.58 7.40 10.09
N LYS A 64 23.95 8.40 9.28
CA LYS A 64 24.75 9.54 9.74
C LYS A 64 24.00 10.36 10.79
N LEU A 65 22.71 10.64 10.57
CA LEU A 65 21.89 11.37 11.53
C LEU A 65 21.74 10.60 12.85
N ALA A 66 21.51 9.29 12.79
CA ALA A 66 21.42 8.42 13.97
C ALA A 66 22.73 8.38 14.78
N ALA A 67 23.88 8.51 14.11
CA ALA A 67 25.17 8.61 14.80
C ALA A 67 25.39 9.99 15.46
N ALA A 68 24.78 11.05 14.92
CA ALA A 68 24.96 12.42 15.39
C ALA A 68 23.92 12.88 16.42
N LEU A 69 22.70 12.33 16.37
CA LEU A 69 21.55 12.79 17.15
C LEU A 69 20.93 11.60 17.91
N PRO A 70 20.82 11.68 19.26
CA PRO A 70 20.09 10.67 20.02
C PRO A 70 18.61 10.70 19.66
N GLY A 71 17.95 9.54 19.70
CA GLY A 71 16.53 9.41 19.40
C GLY A 71 16.21 9.18 17.91
N ILE A 72 17.19 9.16 17.01
CA ILE A 72 16.96 8.76 15.61
C ILE A 72 17.22 7.27 15.44
N ARG A 73 16.25 6.56 14.87
CA ARG A 73 16.29 5.11 14.59
C ARG A 73 15.98 4.82 13.13
N LEU A 74 16.53 3.71 12.64
CA LEU A 74 16.31 3.21 11.29
C LEU A 74 15.80 1.77 11.34
N ILE A 75 14.68 1.51 10.67
CA ILE A 75 14.22 0.17 10.31
C ILE A 75 14.47 -0.01 8.82
N HIS A 76 15.37 -0.92 8.46
CA HIS A 76 15.67 -1.24 7.06
C HIS A 76 14.89 -2.48 6.60
N ARG A 77 13.98 -2.30 5.65
CA ARG A 77 13.07 -3.34 5.16
C ARG A 77 13.60 -3.97 3.88
N ILE A 78 14.33 -5.08 4.01
CA ILE A 78 14.82 -5.85 2.86
C ILE A 78 13.72 -6.73 2.28
N GLY A 79 13.50 -6.64 0.96
CA GLY A 79 12.58 -7.52 0.22
C GLY A 79 11.09 -7.31 0.53
N ARG A 80 10.76 -6.23 1.25
CA ARG A 80 9.40 -5.82 1.63
C ARG A 80 9.24 -4.37 1.19
N ARG A 81 8.05 -4.01 0.70
CA ARG A 81 7.72 -2.63 0.29
C ARG A 81 6.26 -2.30 0.53
N GLY A 82 5.97 -1.04 0.80
CA GLY A 82 4.63 -0.48 0.89
C GLY A 82 4.52 0.50 2.06
N LEU A 83 3.92 1.66 1.81
CA LEU A 83 3.79 2.75 2.78
C LEU A 83 3.04 2.30 4.04
N SER A 84 1.85 1.70 3.89
CA SER A 84 1.05 1.27 5.04
C SER A 84 1.75 0.22 5.90
N THR A 85 2.50 -0.70 5.28
CA THR A 85 3.26 -1.72 6.02
C THR A 85 4.53 -1.16 6.65
N ALA A 86 5.16 -0.13 6.06
CA ALA A 86 6.28 0.58 6.66
C ALA A 86 5.82 1.33 7.93
N VAL A 87 4.73 2.08 7.84
CA VAL A 87 4.14 2.79 8.98
C VAL A 87 3.76 1.82 10.09
N THR A 88 3.06 0.73 9.76
CA THR A 88 2.67 -0.30 10.75
C THR A 88 3.90 -0.90 11.46
N GLU A 89 4.96 -1.22 10.72
CA GLU A 89 6.20 -1.77 11.29
C GLU A 89 6.92 -0.73 12.17
N GLY A 90 6.92 0.54 11.78
CA GLY A 90 7.43 1.64 12.61
C GLY A 90 6.66 1.79 13.92
N MET A 91 5.33 1.83 13.86
CA MET A 91 4.47 1.94 15.03
C MET A 91 4.58 0.73 15.98
N LEU A 92 4.79 -0.48 15.44
CA LEU A 92 5.03 -1.68 16.25
C LEU A 92 6.41 -1.74 16.90
N SER A 93 7.37 -0.94 16.42
CA SER A 93 8.76 -0.96 16.90
C SER A 93 9.03 -0.06 18.11
N THR A 94 8.03 0.73 18.52
CA THR A 94 8.13 1.70 19.60
C THR A 94 7.24 1.31 20.78
N THR A 95 7.63 1.75 21.97
CA THR A 95 6.82 1.64 23.20
C THR A 95 6.14 2.95 23.57
N ALA A 96 6.33 4.00 22.75
CA ALA A 96 5.79 5.32 23.01
C ALA A 96 4.25 5.28 23.12
N PRO A 97 3.66 5.94 24.14
CA PRO A 97 2.21 6.05 24.28
C PRO A 97 1.57 6.87 23.14
N PHE A 98 2.31 7.80 22.55
CA PHE A 98 1.85 8.63 21.43
C PHE A 98 2.72 8.40 20.20
N MET A 99 2.06 8.14 19.07
CA MET A 99 2.73 7.93 17.78
C MET A 99 2.24 8.96 16.79
N VAL A 100 3.15 9.58 16.05
CA VAL A 100 2.86 10.52 14.97
C VAL A 100 3.36 9.92 13.68
N VAL A 101 2.54 9.92 12.63
CA VAL A 101 2.93 9.48 11.29
C VAL A 101 3.00 10.71 10.40
N ILE A 102 4.09 10.87 9.67
CA ILE A 102 4.30 12.00 8.75
C ILE A 102 5.16 11.57 7.57
N ASP A 103 4.82 12.04 6.36
CA ASP A 103 5.62 11.75 5.16
C ASP A 103 6.94 12.55 5.16
N ALA A 104 7.97 11.99 4.52
CA ALA A 104 9.31 12.57 4.49
C ALA A 104 9.46 13.80 3.57
N ASP A 105 8.48 14.11 2.73
CA ASP A 105 8.61 15.05 1.61
C ASP A 105 8.38 16.54 1.95
N LEU A 106 8.25 16.87 3.25
CA LEU A 106 8.04 18.21 3.79
C LEU A 106 6.76 18.91 3.30
N GLN A 107 5.81 18.18 2.70
CA GLN A 107 4.51 18.74 2.32
C GLN A 107 3.59 18.97 3.52
N HIS A 108 3.79 18.18 4.57
CA HIS A 108 3.09 18.28 5.83
C HIS A 108 3.68 19.41 6.69
N ASP A 109 2.81 20.08 7.46
CA ASP A 109 3.24 21.12 8.39
C ASP A 109 3.56 20.51 9.74
N GLU A 110 4.83 20.20 9.98
CA GLU A 110 5.30 19.65 11.25
C GLU A 110 5.00 20.53 12.48
N SER A 111 4.73 21.83 12.27
CA SER A 111 4.48 22.77 13.38
C SER A 111 3.18 22.51 14.14
N ILE A 112 2.24 21.75 13.55
CA ILE A 112 0.97 21.39 14.21
C ILE A 112 1.09 20.15 15.12
N ILE A 113 2.22 19.43 15.08
CA ILE A 113 2.41 18.22 15.90
C ILE A 113 2.18 18.48 17.41
N PRO A 114 2.70 19.57 18.02
CA PRO A 114 2.46 19.86 19.43
C PRO A 114 0.98 20.05 19.78
N GLU A 115 0.19 20.65 18.88
CA GLU A 115 -1.26 20.80 19.05
C GLU A 115 -1.95 19.44 19.01
N MET A 116 -1.63 18.62 18.00
CA MET A 116 -2.17 17.27 17.86
C MET A 116 -1.89 16.40 19.09
N LEU A 117 -0.66 16.47 19.62
CA LEU A 117 -0.27 15.76 20.83
C LEU A 117 -1.02 16.27 22.06
N SER A 118 -1.20 17.59 22.19
CA SER A 118 -1.92 18.18 23.33
C SER A 118 -3.37 17.68 23.40
N VAL A 119 -4.04 17.52 22.26
CA VAL A 119 -5.39 16.94 22.19
C VAL A 119 -5.40 15.48 22.70
N LEU A 120 -4.43 14.66 22.29
CA LEU A 120 -4.31 13.27 22.78
C LEU A 120 -3.98 13.21 24.28
N GLU A 121 -3.10 14.09 24.76
CA GLU A 121 -2.69 14.19 26.17
C GLU A 121 -3.86 14.55 27.09
N THR A 122 -4.83 15.35 26.62
CA THR A 122 -6.06 15.64 27.36
C THR A 122 -7.09 14.49 27.37
N ASN A 123 -6.79 13.37 26.70
CA ASN A 123 -7.70 12.24 26.50
C ASN A 123 -9.02 12.62 25.79
N ALA A 124 -9.03 13.72 25.03
CA ALA A 124 -10.17 14.19 24.28
C ALA A 124 -10.37 13.43 22.95
N ALA A 125 -9.33 12.75 22.46
CA ALA A 125 -9.35 11.95 21.24
C ALA A 125 -8.44 10.73 21.35
N ASP A 126 -8.73 9.72 20.53
CA ASP A 126 -7.90 8.52 20.34
C ASP A 126 -6.95 8.70 19.13
N LEU A 127 -7.37 9.53 18.18
CA LEU A 127 -6.71 9.80 16.91
C LEU A 127 -6.92 11.28 16.55
N VAL A 128 -5.86 11.97 16.17
CA VAL A 128 -5.89 13.35 15.67
C VAL A 128 -5.34 13.39 14.26
N VAL A 129 -6.08 13.94 13.32
CA VAL A 129 -5.70 13.98 11.90
C VAL A 129 -5.36 15.40 11.50
N GLY A 130 -4.19 15.59 10.87
CA GLY A 130 -3.91 16.81 10.13
C GLY A 130 -4.81 16.83 8.90
N SER A 131 -5.77 17.75 8.87
CA SER A 131 -6.80 17.82 7.82
C SER A 131 -6.62 19.07 6.94
N ARG A 132 -6.78 18.85 5.64
CA ARG A 132 -6.70 19.89 4.61
C ARG A 132 -8.06 20.51 4.30
N TYR A 133 -9.14 19.93 4.81
CA TYR A 133 -10.52 20.22 4.40
C TYR A 133 -11.36 20.92 5.47
N ILE A 134 -10.84 21.09 6.70
CA ILE A 134 -11.51 21.85 7.75
C ILE A 134 -11.14 23.33 7.70
N GLU A 135 -11.91 24.17 8.41
CA GLU A 135 -11.68 25.61 8.47
C GLU A 135 -10.25 25.94 8.95
N GLY A 136 -9.55 26.82 8.21
CA GLY A 136 -8.12 27.11 8.42
C GLY A 136 -7.16 26.20 7.64
N GLY A 137 -7.66 25.08 7.08
CA GLY A 137 -6.91 24.18 6.22
C GLY A 137 -6.88 24.67 4.77
N GLY A 138 -5.89 24.22 3.99
CA GLY A 138 -5.79 24.65 2.59
C GLY A 138 -4.96 23.73 1.73
N LEU A 139 -5.46 23.47 0.52
CA LEU A 139 -4.76 22.69 -0.52
C LEU A 139 -3.87 23.54 -1.45
N GLY A 140 -3.89 24.88 -1.34
CA GLY A 140 -3.27 25.78 -2.32
C GLY A 140 -4.11 25.90 -3.61
N SER A 141 -3.49 26.29 -4.73
CA SER A 141 -4.18 26.48 -6.03
C SER A 141 -4.53 25.14 -6.70
N TRP A 142 -5.73 24.60 -6.43
CA TRP A 142 -6.18 23.30 -6.94
C TRP A 142 -7.26 23.39 -8.03
N ASP A 143 -7.18 22.46 -8.98
CA ASP A 143 -8.14 22.22 -10.08
C ASP A 143 -9.46 21.63 -9.56
N GLN A 144 -10.61 22.20 -9.97
CA GLN A 144 -11.97 21.79 -9.59
C GLN A 144 -12.24 20.30 -9.88
N ARG A 145 -11.62 19.72 -10.92
CA ARG A 145 -11.77 18.29 -11.24
C ARG A 145 -11.23 17.37 -10.15
N ARG A 146 -10.15 17.78 -9.46
CA ARG A 146 -9.57 17.00 -8.36
C ARG A 146 -10.42 17.07 -7.10
N ALA A 147 -11.11 18.18 -6.85
CA ALA A 147 -12.02 18.31 -5.72
C ALA A 147 -13.17 17.30 -5.81
N GLN A 148 -13.74 17.10 -7.00
CA GLN A 148 -14.81 16.11 -7.23
C GLN A 148 -14.34 14.67 -7.01
N ILE A 149 -13.16 14.30 -7.54
CA ILE A 149 -12.56 12.98 -7.32
C ILE A 149 -12.31 12.75 -5.83
N SER A 150 -11.83 13.77 -5.13
CA SER A 150 -11.59 13.70 -3.69
C SER A 150 -12.88 13.50 -2.90
N ALA A 151 -13.95 14.21 -3.26
CA ALA A 151 -15.25 14.06 -2.61
C ALA A 151 -15.83 12.64 -2.78
N LEU A 152 -15.71 12.06 -3.98
CA LEU A 152 -16.11 10.67 -4.24
C LEU A 152 -15.27 9.69 -3.42
N ALA A 153 -13.95 9.88 -3.35
CA ALA A 153 -13.08 9.07 -2.51
C ALA A 153 -13.45 9.19 -1.02
N THR A 154 -13.72 10.40 -0.53
CA THR A 154 -14.17 10.57 0.87
C THR A 154 -15.50 9.86 1.12
N TRP A 155 -16.47 9.96 0.19
CA TRP A 155 -17.75 9.25 0.31
C TRP A 155 -17.58 7.73 0.37
N LEU A 156 -16.74 7.16 -0.52
CA LEU A 156 -16.45 5.72 -0.52
C LEU A 156 -15.75 5.28 0.77
N ALA A 157 -14.82 6.10 1.31
CA ALA A 157 -14.15 5.81 2.56
C ALA A 157 -15.15 5.72 3.73
N LYS A 158 -16.17 6.60 3.76
CA LYS A 158 -17.22 6.56 4.79
C LYS A 158 -18.04 5.27 4.79
N MET A 159 -18.05 4.50 3.70
CA MET A 159 -18.72 3.19 3.67
C MET A 159 -17.99 2.10 4.47
N VAL A 160 -16.68 2.28 4.72
CA VAL A 160 -15.86 1.30 5.45
C VAL A 160 -15.41 1.79 6.82
N THR A 161 -15.46 3.10 7.08
CA THR A 161 -15.09 3.67 8.39
C THR A 161 -16.29 3.73 9.34
N LYS A 162 -16.01 3.47 10.62
CA LYS A 162 -17.00 3.61 11.71
C LYS A 162 -17.01 4.99 12.37
N SER A 163 -16.07 5.86 11.98
CA SER A 163 -15.90 7.21 12.53
C SER A 163 -16.14 8.25 11.44
N ASP A 164 -16.60 9.45 11.85
CA ASP A 164 -16.66 10.60 10.95
C ASP A 164 -15.26 11.21 10.80
N LEU A 165 -14.83 11.39 9.56
CA LEU A 165 -13.50 11.86 9.20
C LEU A 165 -13.61 12.66 7.91
N SER A 166 -13.20 13.93 7.93
CA SER A 166 -13.30 14.79 6.75
C SER A 166 -12.15 14.51 5.77
N ASP A 167 -10.96 14.16 6.27
CA ASP A 167 -9.81 13.78 5.45
C ASP A 167 -9.33 12.32 5.67
N PRO A 168 -10.07 11.31 5.18
CA PRO A 168 -9.66 9.90 5.31
C PRO A 168 -8.39 9.54 4.55
N MET A 169 -7.88 10.47 3.74
CA MET A 169 -6.76 10.24 2.84
C MET A 169 -5.46 10.87 3.33
N SER A 170 -5.49 11.55 4.49
CA SER A 170 -4.32 12.19 5.09
C SER A 170 -3.26 11.16 5.47
N GLY A 171 -2.00 11.49 5.16
CA GLY A 171 -0.81 10.76 5.60
C GLY A 171 -0.27 11.27 6.93
N PHE A 172 -0.91 12.28 7.54
CA PHE A 172 -0.42 12.99 8.70
C PHE A 172 -1.41 12.93 9.85
N PHE A 173 -1.08 12.14 10.86
CA PHE A 173 -1.94 11.92 12.02
C PHE A 173 -1.13 11.54 13.26
N ALA A 174 -1.71 11.77 14.44
CA ALA A 174 -1.21 11.33 15.72
C ALA A 174 -2.22 10.38 16.36
N ILE A 175 -1.76 9.30 17.00
CA ILE A 175 -2.62 8.25 17.54
C ILE A 175 -2.07 7.73 18.87
N THR A 176 -2.97 7.35 19.77
CA THR A 176 -2.59 6.68 21.02
C THR A 176 -2.20 5.23 20.78
N ARG A 177 -1.32 4.69 21.64
CA ARG A 177 -0.93 3.28 21.62
C ARG A 177 -2.14 2.34 21.70
N SER A 178 -3.08 2.62 22.59
CA SER A 178 -4.29 1.84 22.79
C SER A 178 -5.19 1.80 21.55
N ALA A 179 -5.36 2.93 20.85
CA ALA A 179 -6.12 2.99 19.61
C ALA A 179 -5.46 2.19 18.47
N PHE A 180 -4.14 2.29 18.35
CA PHE A 180 -3.40 1.47 17.38
C PHE A 180 -3.49 -0.03 17.73
N ASP A 181 -3.32 -0.43 19.00
CA ASP A 181 -3.47 -1.82 19.43
C ASP A 181 -4.86 -2.40 19.15
N ASN A 182 -5.89 -1.55 19.21
CA ASN A 182 -7.26 -1.94 18.92
C ASN A 182 -7.54 -2.19 17.43
N SER A 183 -6.67 -1.72 16.53
CA SER A 183 -6.84 -1.81 15.08
C SER A 183 -5.81 -2.70 14.39
N VAL A 184 -4.59 -2.83 14.94
CA VAL A 184 -3.44 -3.42 14.26
C VAL A 184 -3.64 -4.86 13.77
N ARG A 185 -4.47 -5.65 14.45
CA ARG A 185 -4.71 -7.07 14.13
C ARG A 185 -5.54 -7.27 12.87
N ASP A 186 -6.37 -6.28 12.54
CA ASP A 186 -7.33 -6.36 11.45
C ASP A 186 -6.94 -5.44 10.28
N LEU A 187 -5.72 -4.86 10.31
CA LEU A 187 -5.17 -4.07 9.21
C LEU A 187 -5.01 -4.93 7.95
N SER A 188 -5.34 -4.34 6.80
CA SER A 188 -5.23 -5.03 5.50
C SER A 188 -3.77 -5.29 5.12
N GLY A 189 -2.86 -4.43 5.58
CA GLY A 189 -1.46 -4.41 5.13
C GLY A 189 -1.31 -4.08 3.64
N GLN A 190 -2.36 -3.54 3.00
CA GLN A 190 -2.40 -3.25 1.57
C GLN A 190 -2.46 -1.73 1.32
N GLY A 191 -1.76 -1.29 0.27
CA GLY A 191 -1.85 0.07 -0.25
C GLY A 191 -1.08 1.14 0.53
N TYR A 192 -1.53 2.38 0.36
CA TYR A 192 -0.89 3.61 0.84
C TYR A 192 -1.72 4.39 1.86
N LYS A 193 -2.93 3.95 2.19
CA LYS A 193 -3.89 4.72 3.01
C LYS A 193 -4.07 4.10 4.39
N ILE A 194 -3.00 4.14 5.17
CA ILE A 194 -2.94 3.55 6.52
C ILE A 194 -3.94 4.18 7.49
N LEU A 195 -4.19 5.50 7.41
CA LEU A 195 -5.19 6.17 8.25
C LEU A 195 -6.59 5.54 8.06
N LEU A 196 -7.02 5.40 6.81
CA LEU A 196 -8.28 4.74 6.46
C LEU A 196 -8.31 3.29 6.95
N ASP A 197 -7.22 2.55 6.74
CA ASP A 197 -7.10 1.15 7.18
C ASP A 197 -7.24 1.04 8.71
N ILE A 198 -6.60 1.92 9.49
CA ILE A 198 -6.73 1.99 10.96
C ILE A 198 -8.18 2.26 11.36
N CYS A 199 -8.81 3.28 10.78
CA CYS A 199 -10.19 3.64 11.11
C CYS A 199 -11.21 2.54 10.77
N ALA A 200 -11.01 1.84 9.66
CA ALA A 200 -11.86 0.72 9.26
C ALA A 200 -11.61 -0.56 10.10
N SER A 201 -10.37 -0.77 10.53
CA SER A 201 -9.95 -1.96 11.29
C SER A 201 -10.18 -1.86 12.79
N SER A 202 -10.40 -0.66 13.32
CA SER A 202 -10.65 -0.49 14.75
C SER A 202 -11.89 -1.26 15.19
N LYS A 203 -11.78 -2.02 16.28
CA LYS A 203 -12.90 -2.81 16.84
C LYS A 203 -14.03 -1.91 17.30
N SER A 204 -13.70 -0.76 17.90
CA SER A 204 -14.64 0.28 18.34
C SER A 204 -14.43 1.57 17.54
N PRO A 205 -15.46 2.40 17.34
CA PRO A 205 -15.30 3.72 16.74
C PRO A 205 -14.24 4.53 17.48
N LEU A 206 -13.29 5.10 16.73
CA LEU A 206 -12.26 5.98 17.30
C LEU A 206 -12.86 7.36 17.55
N ARG A 207 -12.50 7.98 18.67
CA ARG A 207 -12.75 9.41 18.90
C ARG A 207 -11.72 10.19 18.10
N ILE A 208 -12.17 10.85 17.03
CA ILE A 208 -11.32 11.57 16.10
C ILE A 208 -11.47 13.08 16.31
N GLN A 209 -10.36 13.79 16.33
CA GLN A 209 -10.33 15.24 16.14
C GLN A 209 -9.44 15.59 14.94
N GLU A 210 -9.67 16.75 14.35
CA GLU A 210 -8.94 17.21 13.17
C GLU A 210 -8.29 18.56 13.47
N VAL A 211 -7.02 18.71 13.10
CA VAL A 211 -6.26 19.95 13.21
C VAL A 211 -5.94 20.44 11.81
N ALA A 212 -6.24 21.72 11.55
CA ALA A 212 -6.10 22.29 10.23
C ALA A 212 -4.63 22.52 9.88
N TYR A 213 -4.22 22.25 8.64
CA TYR A 213 -2.91 22.67 8.16
C TYR A 213 -2.90 23.06 6.69
N GLN A 214 -1.88 23.84 6.30
CA GLN A 214 -1.63 24.16 4.90
C GLN A 214 -0.73 23.11 4.25
N PHE A 215 -1.25 22.49 3.19
CA PHE A 215 -0.48 21.52 2.42
C PHE A 215 0.54 22.24 1.53
N ARG A 216 1.83 22.08 1.85
CA ARG A 216 2.92 22.75 1.13
C ARG A 216 3.15 22.07 -0.23
N THR A 217 3.58 22.84 -1.23
CA THR A 217 3.99 22.27 -2.52
C THR A 217 5.25 21.43 -2.34
N ARG A 218 5.29 20.28 -3.02
CA ARG A 218 6.44 19.39 -3.00
C ARG A 218 7.68 20.14 -3.49
N GLN A 219 8.73 20.19 -2.67
CA GLN A 219 9.96 20.89 -3.04
C GLN A 219 10.85 20.08 -4.00
N ALA A 220 10.70 18.75 -4.04
CA ALA A 220 11.42 17.85 -4.94
C ALA A 220 10.62 16.56 -5.24
N GLY A 221 10.70 16.05 -6.48
CA GLY A 221 10.08 14.78 -6.91
C GLY A 221 8.80 14.93 -7.76
N GLU A 222 8.51 13.95 -8.62
CA GLU A 222 7.26 13.93 -9.40
C GLU A 222 6.07 13.45 -8.55
N SER A 223 4.97 14.21 -8.52
CA SER A 223 3.69 13.75 -7.96
C SER A 223 2.68 13.61 -9.10
N LYS A 224 2.32 12.38 -9.42
CA LYS A 224 1.15 12.07 -10.25
C LYS A 224 0.19 11.28 -9.36
N LEU A 225 -1.07 11.71 -9.31
CA LEU A 225 -2.20 10.84 -8.94
C LEU A 225 -2.19 9.69 -9.95
N ASP A 226 -1.41 8.68 -9.65
CA ASP A 226 -1.19 7.53 -10.51
C ASP A 226 -2.48 6.70 -10.47
N ALA A 227 -2.91 6.18 -11.62
CA ALA A 227 -4.05 5.26 -11.71
C ALA A 227 -3.87 4.07 -10.73
N LEU A 228 -2.61 3.76 -10.44
CA LEU A 228 -2.21 2.78 -9.46
C LEU A 228 -2.62 3.12 -8.02
N VAL A 229 -2.48 4.37 -7.58
CA VAL A 229 -2.90 4.81 -6.24
C VAL A 229 -4.42 4.68 -6.10
N THR A 230 -5.15 5.05 -7.14
CA THR A 230 -6.61 4.85 -7.19
C THR A 230 -6.97 3.38 -7.12
N TRP A 231 -6.24 2.51 -7.84
CA TRP A 231 -6.46 1.07 -7.81
C TRP A 231 -6.24 0.47 -6.42
N GLU A 232 -5.13 0.80 -5.76
CA GLU A 232 -4.83 0.31 -4.41
C GLU A 232 -5.85 0.81 -3.39
N TYR A 233 -6.34 2.03 -3.54
CA TYR A 233 -7.43 2.57 -2.74
C TYR A 233 -8.71 1.75 -2.90
N LEU A 234 -9.13 1.45 -4.14
CA LEU A 234 -10.30 0.61 -4.40
C LEU A 234 -10.14 -0.81 -3.85
N MET A 235 -8.93 -1.38 -3.94
CA MET A 235 -8.65 -2.70 -3.38
C MET A 235 -8.68 -2.71 -1.86
N LEU A 236 -8.22 -1.65 -1.19
CA LEU A 236 -8.37 -1.49 0.26
C LEU A 236 -9.86 -1.46 0.66
N LEU A 237 -10.69 -0.70 -0.06
CA LEU A 237 -12.14 -0.68 0.21
C LEU A 237 -12.77 -2.07 0.02
N ALA A 238 -12.42 -2.76 -1.07
CA ALA A 238 -12.92 -4.10 -1.34
C ALA A 238 -12.49 -5.10 -0.26
N ASP A 239 -11.24 -5.01 0.22
CA ASP A 239 -10.73 -5.81 1.33
C ASP A 239 -11.53 -5.57 2.62
N LYS A 240 -11.85 -4.30 2.93
CA LYS A 240 -12.65 -3.98 4.12
C LYS A 240 -14.12 -4.37 4.02
N LEU A 241 -14.71 -4.30 2.83
CA LEU A 241 -16.12 -4.67 2.63
C LEU A 241 -16.33 -6.18 2.57
N VAL A 242 -15.49 -6.90 1.82
CA VAL A 242 -15.71 -8.32 1.49
C VAL A 242 -14.48 -9.20 1.63
N GLY A 243 -13.32 -8.67 2.03
CA GLY A 243 -12.04 -9.40 2.14
C GLY A 243 -12.09 -10.63 3.05
N HIS A 244 -12.98 -10.63 4.05
CA HIS A 244 -13.23 -11.76 4.94
C HIS A 244 -13.89 -12.96 4.24
N ILE A 245 -14.54 -12.75 3.09
CA ILE A 245 -15.17 -13.80 2.27
C ILE A 245 -14.39 -14.02 0.97
N ILE A 246 -14.05 -12.92 0.29
CA ILE A 246 -13.43 -12.92 -1.04
C ILE A 246 -12.17 -12.06 -0.98
N PRO A 247 -10.97 -12.63 -1.17
CA PRO A 247 -9.73 -11.86 -1.15
C PRO A 247 -9.76 -10.71 -2.18
N ALA A 248 -9.35 -9.50 -1.79
CA ALA A 248 -9.30 -8.36 -2.71
C ALA A 248 -8.47 -8.65 -3.97
N ARG A 249 -7.40 -9.45 -3.84
CA ARG A 249 -6.60 -9.93 -4.98
C ARG A 249 -7.39 -10.80 -5.97
N PHE A 250 -8.35 -11.59 -5.50
CA PHE A 250 -9.23 -12.36 -6.39
C PHE A 250 -10.18 -11.44 -7.16
N ILE A 251 -10.70 -10.40 -6.52
CA ILE A 251 -11.52 -9.36 -7.18
C ILE A 251 -10.70 -8.67 -8.26
N SER A 252 -9.49 -8.21 -7.90
CA SER A 252 -8.51 -7.61 -8.82
C SER A 252 -8.24 -8.52 -10.03
N PHE A 253 -7.89 -9.78 -9.77
CA PHE A 253 -7.61 -10.78 -10.80
C PHE A 253 -8.81 -11.02 -11.73
N SER A 254 -10.02 -11.09 -11.16
CA SER A 254 -11.26 -11.30 -11.92
C SER A 254 -11.61 -10.12 -12.81
N LEU A 255 -11.45 -8.88 -12.31
CA LEU A 255 -11.67 -7.66 -13.10
C LEU A 255 -10.70 -7.59 -14.29
N ILE A 256 -9.43 -7.91 -14.06
CA ILE A 256 -8.42 -7.95 -15.13
C ILE A 256 -8.76 -9.07 -16.12
N GLY A 257 -9.19 -10.24 -15.63
CA GLY A 257 -9.67 -11.34 -16.48
C GLY A 257 -10.80 -10.91 -17.42
N GLY A 258 -11.79 -10.20 -16.89
CA GLY A 258 -12.88 -9.61 -17.68
C GLY A 258 -12.41 -8.59 -18.71
N LEU A 259 -11.45 -7.72 -18.35
CA LEU A 259 -10.83 -6.79 -19.30
C LEU A 259 -10.06 -7.53 -20.41
N GLY A 260 -9.42 -8.65 -20.07
CA GLY A 260 -8.78 -9.54 -21.05
C GLY A 260 -9.77 -10.12 -22.07
N VAL A 261 -11.00 -10.45 -21.65
CA VAL A 261 -12.05 -10.88 -22.58
C VAL A 261 -12.41 -9.74 -23.55
N PHE A 262 -12.50 -8.51 -23.07
CA PHE A 262 -12.72 -7.35 -23.95
C PHE A 262 -11.57 -7.18 -24.96
N VAL A 263 -10.31 -7.25 -24.51
CA VAL A 263 -9.13 -7.21 -25.40
C VAL A 263 -9.17 -8.34 -26.43
N HIS A 264 -9.53 -9.56 -26.01
CA HIS A 264 -9.74 -10.69 -26.93
C HIS A 264 -10.74 -10.34 -28.03
N MET A 265 -11.91 -9.83 -27.66
CA MET A 265 -12.97 -9.51 -28.61
C MET A 265 -12.55 -8.44 -29.61
N VAL A 266 -11.85 -7.40 -29.16
CA VAL A 266 -11.33 -6.32 -30.03
C VAL A 266 -10.30 -6.87 -31.03
N VAL A 267 -9.34 -7.67 -30.56
CA VAL A 267 -8.29 -8.24 -31.43
C VAL A 267 -8.91 -9.22 -32.43
N LEU A 268 -9.80 -10.10 -31.99
CA LEU A 268 -10.47 -11.06 -32.86
C LEU A 268 -11.26 -10.36 -33.97
N SER A 269 -12.06 -9.36 -33.61
CA SER A 269 -12.88 -8.62 -34.58
C SER A 269 -12.01 -7.83 -35.57
N ALA A 270 -10.91 -7.22 -35.13
CA ALA A 270 -9.96 -6.57 -36.03
C ALA A 270 -9.29 -7.54 -37.02
N LEU A 271 -8.87 -8.72 -36.56
CA LEU A 271 -8.23 -9.74 -37.40
C LEU A 271 -9.19 -10.34 -38.43
N LEU A 272 -10.44 -10.59 -38.04
CA LEU A 272 -11.46 -11.07 -38.96
C LEU A 272 -11.85 -9.99 -39.99
N ALA A 273 -11.96 -8.73 -39.57
CA ALA A 273 -12.24 -7.61 -40.47
C ALA A 273 -11.10 -7.38 -41.48
N ALA A 274 -9.85 -7.63 -41.08
CA ALA A 274 -8.70 -7.54 -41.98
C ALA A 274 -8.67 -8.67 -43.04
N GLY A 275 -9.40 -9.76 -42.83
CA GLY A 275 -9.46 -10.89 -43.77
C GLY A 275 -8.15 -11.66 -43.96
N LEU A 276 -7.13 -11.40 -43.13
CA LEU A 276 -5.77 -11.96 -43.29
C LEU A 276 -5.61 -13.36 -42.70
N LEU A 277 -6.47 -13.75 -41.76
CA LEU A 277 -6.38 -15.02 -41.03
C LEU A 277 -7.73 -15.73 -41.01
N GLY A 278 -7.72 -17.06 -41.08
CA GLY A 278 -8.89 -17.88 -40.80
C GLY A 278 -9.30 -17.78 -39.33
N PHE A 279 -10.57 -18.09 -39.02
CA PHE A 279 -11.15 -17.93 -37.68
C PHE A 279 -10.32 -18.57 -36.56
N VAL A 280 -9.86 -19.81 -36.75
CA VAL A 280 -9.07 -20.52 -35.73
C VAL A 280 -7.73 -19.82 -35.46
N ALA A 281 -7.05 -19.35 -36.50
CA ALA A 281 -5.79 -18.62 -36.36
C ALA A 281 -6.01 -17.26 -35.69
N ALA A 282 -7.04 -16.52 -36.11
CA ALA A 282 -7.42 -15.25 -35.49
C ALA A 282 -7.79 -15.41 -34.00
N GLN A 283 -8.54 -16.47 -33.66
CA GLN A 283 -8.90 -16.84 -32.29
C GLN A 283 -7.67 -17.17 -31.44
N GLY A 284 -6.70 -17.90 -31.99
CA GLY A 284 -5.43 -18.20 -31.32
C GLY A 284 -4.62 -16.94 -31.00
N VAL A 285 -4.49 -16.03 -31.97
CA VAL A 285 -3.79 -14.74 -31.79
C VAL A 285 -4.49 -13.85 -30.76
N ALA A 286 -5.82 -13.76 -30.82
CA ALA A 286 -6.61 -13.00 -29.84
C ALA A 286 -6.45 -13.56 -28.41
N THR A 287 -6.52 -14.88 -28.26
CA THR A 287 -6.35 -15.56 -26.96
C THR A 287 -4.95 -15.30 -26.39
N PHE A 288 -3.91 -15.46 -27.22
CA PHE A 288 -2.53 -15.21 -26.80
C PHE A 288 -2.34 -13.75 -26.36
N THR A 289 -2.86 -12.81 -27.15
CA THR A 289 -2.77 -11.37 -26.85
C THR A 289 -3.47 -11.03 -25.53
N ALA A 290 -4.66 -11.58 -25.29
CA ALA A 290 -5.39 -11.41 -24.04
C ALA A 290 -4.64 -12.03 -22.83
N MET A 291 -4.01 -13.19 -22.98
CA MET A 291 -3.19 -13.80 -21.93
C MET A 291 -1.96 -12.95 -21.60
N VAL A 292 -1.26 -12.43 -22.61
CA VAL A 292 -0.12 -11.51 -22.43
C VAL A 292 -0.56 -10.24 -21.71
N PHE A 293 -1.66 -9.63 -22.16
CA PHE A 293 -2.25 -8.46 -21.52
C PHE A 293 -2.57 -8.73 -20.04
N ASN A 294 -3.33 -9.80 -19.76
CA ASN A 294 -3.70 -10.17 -18.40
C ASN A 294 -2.48 -10.40 -17.51
N PHE A 295 -1.44 -11.06 -18.02
CA PHE A 295 -0.21 -11.29 -17.27
C PHE A 295 0.45 -9.97 -16.85
N PHE A 296 0.65 -9.04 -17.80
CA PHE A 296 1.33 -7.79 -17.50
C PHE A 296 0.51 -6.90 -16.56
N VAL A 297 -0.81 -6.82 -16.74
CA VAL A 297 -1.68 -6.02 -15.86
C VAL A 297 -1.76 -6.63 -14.46
N ASN A 298 -1.83 -7.95 -14.31
CA ASN A 298 -1.75 -8.61 -13.00
C ASN A 298 -0.38 -8.39 -12.33
N ASN A 299 0.71 -8.43 -13.10
CA ASN A 299 2.06 -8.21 -12.57
C ASN A 299 2.26 -6.77 -12.07
N THR A 300 1.58 -5.79 -12.67
CA THR A 300 1.68 -4.38 -12.27
C THR A 300 0.71 -3.99 -11.16
N LEU A 301 -0.52 -4.53 -11.18
CA LEU A 301 -1.60 -4.16 -10.27
C LEU A 301 -1.80 -5.21 -9.15
N THR A 302 -2.29 -6.40 -9.48
CA THR A 302 -2.73 -7.41 -8.49
C THR A 302 -1.59 -7.95 -7.63
N TYR A 303 -0.41 -8.11 -8.23
CA TYR A 303 0.77 -8.70 -7.59
C TYR A 303 1.94 -7.74 -7.52
N ARG A 304 1.66 -6.43 -7.39
CA ARG A 304 2.66 -5.35 -7.34
C ARG A 304 3.75 -5.60 -6.29
N ASP A 305 3.36 -6.06 -5.11
CA ASP A 305 4.22 -6.39 -3.96
C ASP A 305 5.22 -7.50 -4.30
N ARG A 306 4.81 -8.44 -5.15
CA ARG A 306 5.59 -9.62 -5.57
C ARG A 306 5.84 -9.66 -7.07
N ARG A 307 5.90 -8.47 -7.70
CA ARG A 307 6.02 -8.34 -9.15
C ARG A 307 7.32 -8.95 -9.65
N LEU A 308 7.24 -9.67 -10.76
CA LEU A 308 8.40 -10.23 -11.42
C LEU A 308 9.19 -9.10 -12.08
N ARG A 309 10.50 -9.06 -11.84
CA ARG A 309 11.40 -8.01 -12.37
C ARG A 309 12.54 -8.65 -13.15
N GLY A 310 12.91 -8.02 -14.25
CA GLY A 310 13.97 -8.51 -15.13
C GLY A 310 13.45 -9.51 -16.17
N VAL A 311 14.12 -9.51 -17.32
CA VAL A 311 13.67 -10.20 -18.55
C VAL A 311 13.43 -11.69 -18.30
N ARG A 312 14.37 -12.36 -17.64
CA ARG A 312 14.27 -13.81 -17.36
C ARG A 312 13.04 -14.15 -16.52
N GLU A 313 12.80 -13.42 -15.44
CA GLU A 313 11.70 -13.70 -14.50
C GLU A 313 10.35 -13.44 -15.15
N VAL A 314 10.25 -12.37 -15.94
CA VAL A 314 9.05 -12.01 -16.70
C VAL A 314 8.71 -13.08 -17.73
N ILE A 315 9.69 -13.58 -18.49
CA ILE A 315 9.47 -14.63 -19.51
C ILE A 315 9.02 -15.95 -18.86
N PHE A 316 9.71 -16.42 -17.83
CA PHE A 316 9.31 -17.65 -17.13
C PHE A 316 7.96 -17.49 -16.43
N GLY A 317 7.69 -16.31 -15.88
CA GLY A 317 6.39 -15.97 -15.31
C GLY A 317 5.26 -16.03 -16.32
N LEU A 318 5.45 -15.46 -17.52
CA LEU A 318 4.48 -15.46 -18.60
C LEU A 318 4.16 -16.90 -19.04
N PHE A 319 5.19 -17.73 -19.22
CA PHE A 319 5.00 -19.14 -19.57
C PHE A 319 4.22 -19.90 -18.49
N SER A 320 4.61 -19.74 -17.22
CA SER A 320 3.90 -20.32 -16.07
C SER A 320 2.43 -19.89 -16.04
N PHE A 321 2.17 -18.60 -16.25
CA PHE A 321 0.82 -18.04 -16.29
C PHE A 321 -0.02 -18.67 -17.41
N MET A 322 0.50 -18.72 -18.64
CA MET A 322 -0.20 -19.31 -19.78
C MET A 322 -0.51 -20.79 -19.57
N LEU A 323 0.46 -21.56 -19.04
CA LEU A 323 0.27 -22.98 -18.75
C LEU A 323 -0.85 -23.19 -17.73
N VAL A 324 -0.80 -22.47 -16.61
CA VAL A 324 -1.80 -22.57 -15.54
C VAL A 324 -3.19 -22.15 -16.04
N CYS A 325 -3.28 -21.05 -16.79
CA CYS A 325 -4.54 -20.57 -17.36
C CYS A 325 -5.13 -21.52 -18.38
N SER A 326 -4.30 -22.25 -19.14
CA SER A 326 -4.76 -23.27 -20.08
C SER A 326 -5.42 -24.44 -19.34
N VAL A 327 -4.85 -24.89 -18.22
CA VAL A 327 -5.47 -25.90 -17.36
C VAL A 327 -6.82 -25.41 -16.81
N GLY A 328 -6.92 -24.15 -16.38
CA GLY A 328 -8.17 -23.57 -15.92
C GLY A 328 -9.24 -23.47 -17.02
N ALA A 329 -8.83 -23.23 -18.27
CA ALA A 329 -9.74 -23.27 -19.42
C ALA A 329 -10.31 -24.68 -19.65
N PHE A 330 -9.49 -25.72 -19.53
CA PHE A 330 -9.97 -27.11 -19.57
C PHE A 330 -10.93 -27.41 -18.41
N ALA A 331 -10.61 -26.98 -17.19
CA ALA A 331 -11.49 -27.16 -16.04
C ALA A 331 -12.85 -26.46 -16.22
N ASN A 332 -12.85 -25.24 -16.75
CA ASN A 332 -14.07 -24.50 -17.10
C ASN A 332 -14.96 -25.32 -18.04
N VAL A 333 -14.42 -25.75 -19.19
CA VAL A 333 -15.18 -26.53 -20.18
C VAL A 333 -15.66 -27.86 -19.60
N GLY A 334 -14.81 -28.57 -18.86
CA GLY A 334 -15.15 -29.86 -18.25
C GLY A 334 -16.31 -29.76 -17.26
N ILE A 335 -16.28 -28.76 -16.37
CA ILE A 335 -17.32 -28.55 -15.36
C ILE A 335 -18.63 -28.07 -16.01
N ALA A 336 -18.55 -27.12 -16.93
CA ALA A 336 -19.73 -26.65 -17.66
C ALA A 336 -20.40 -27.81 -18.41
N ASN A 337 -19.62 -28.66 -19.08
CA ASN A 337 -20.15 -29.82 -19.79
C ASN A 337 -20.75 -30.86 -18.82
N TYR A 338 -20.08 -31.17 -17.72
CA TYR A 338 -20.59 -32.11 -16.71
C TYR A 338 -21.94 -31.66 -16.13
N LEU A 339 -22.06 -30.38 -15.77
CA LEU A 339 -23.28 -29.81 -15.22
C LEU A 339 -24.40 -29.75 -16.26
N PHE A 340 -24.08 -29.44 -17.52
CA PHE A 340 -25.07 -29.40 -18.60
C PHE A 340 -25.57 -30.81 -18.98
N ALA A 341 -24.67 -31.79 -19.01
CA ALA A 341 -25.00 -33.16 -19.42
C ALA A 341 -25.69 -33.98 -18.32
N ASN A 342 -25.32 -33.79 -17.06
CA ASN A 342 -25.76 -34.65 -15.95
C ASN A 342 -26.77 -34.00 -15.00
N SER A 343 -27.16 -32.75 -15.25
CA SER A 343 -28.11 -32.03 -14.40
C SER A 343 -29.08 -31.23 -15.27
N HIS A 344 -30.30 -30.95 -14.79
CA HIS A 344 -31.26 -30.08 -15.47
C HIS A 344 -30.85 -28.59 -15.46
N TYR A 345 -29.55 -28.27 -15.38
CA TYR A 345 -29.06 -26.91 -15.40
C TYR A 345 -29.16 -26.33 -16.81
N ARG A 346 -29.58 -25.07 -16.90
CA ARG A 346 -29.61 -24.34 -18.18
C ARG A 346 -28.18 -24.07 -18.66
N TRP A 347 -27.96 -24.05 -19.97
CA TRP A 347 -26.64 -23.86 -20.59
C TRP A 347 -25.85 -22.68 -20.00
N TRP A 348 -26.52 -21.54 -19.74
CA TRP A 348 -25.88 -20.34 -19.22
C TRP A 348 -25.45 -20.49 -17.76
N SER A 349 -26.21 -21.22 -16.95
CA SER A 349 -25.87 -21.49 -15.54
C SER A 349 -24.71 -22.46 -15.42
N ALA A 350 -24.66 -23.49 -16.28
CA ALA A 350 -23.54 -24.41 -16.36
C ALA A 350 -22.26 -23.72 -16.87
N GLY A 351 -22.38 -22.87 -17.88
CA GLY A 351 -21.27 -22.05 -18.38
C GLY A 351 -20.73 -21.08 -17.33
N LEU A 352 -21.61 -20.40 -16.57
CA LEU A 352 -21.19 -19.51 -15.50
C LEU A 352 -20.45 -20.26 -14.39
N ALA A 353 -20.93 -21.45 -14.00
CA ALA A 353 -20.25 -22.30 -13.02
C ALA A 353 -18.84 -22.72 -13.48
N GLY A 354 -18.70 -23.11 -14.76
CA GLY A 354 -17.39 -23.39 -15.36
C GLY A 354 -16.45 -22.19 -15.31
N ILE A 355 -16.94 -20.99 -15.69
CA ILE A 355 -16.15 -19.75 -15.65
C ILE A 355 -15.68 -19.45 -14.23
N LEU A 356 -16.56 -19.58 -13.23
CA LEU A 356 -16.24 -19.34 -11.83
C LEU A 356 -15.16 -20.29 -11.33
N VAL A 357 -15.30 -21.60 -11.57
CA VAL A 357 -14.29 -22.57 -11.13
C VAL A 357 -12.96 -22.36 -11.85
N GLY A 358 -13.00 -22.09 -13.16
CA GLY A 358 -11.80 -21.75 -13.94
C GLY A 358 -11.11 -20.49 -13.41
N ALA A 359 -11.87 -19.45 -13.04
CA ALA A 359 -11.32 -18.22 -12.46
C ALA A 359 -10.67 -18.47 -11.08
N VAL A 360 -11.32 -19.24 -10.21
CA VAL A 360 -10.77 -19.63 -8.90
C VAL A 360 -9.48 -20.43 -9.06
N TRP A 361 -9.47 -21.43 -9.96
CA TRP A 361 -8.26 -22.19 -10.29
C TRP A 361 -7.15 -21.27 -10.79
N ASN A 362 -7.44 -20.43 -11.79
CA ASN A 362 -6.46 -19.52 -12.38
C ASN A 362 -5.86 -18.60 -11.32
N TYR A 363 -6.68 -18.00 -10.45
CA TYR A 363 -6.20 -17.18 -9.35
C TYR A 363 -5.32 -17.97 -8.38
N ALA A 364 -5.84 -19.07 -7.82
CA ALA A 364 -5.15 -19.84 -6.79
C ALA A 364 -3.81 -20.40 -7.33
N ALA A 365 -3.84 -21.04 -8.49
CA ALA A 365 -2.65 -21.65 -9.08
C ALA A 365 -1.64 -20.58 -9.53
N THR A 366 -2.04 -19.47 -10.15
CA THR A 366 -1.05 -18.43 -10.53
C THR A 366 -0.45 -17.73 -9.31
N SER A 367 -1.22 -17.58 -8.22
CA SER A 367 -0.73 -17.02 -6.96
C SER A 367 0.37 -17.87 -6.30
N VAL A 368 0.39 -19.18 -6.60
CA VAL A 368 1.34 -20.16 -6.05
C VAL A 368 2.45 -20.49 -7.04
N PHE A 369 2.17 -20.59 -8.33
CA PHE A 369 3.16 -21.05 -9.32
C PHE A 369 3.87 -19.90 -10.02
N THR A 370 3.15 -18.84 -10.38
CA THR A 370 3.67 -17.69 -11.12
C THR A 370 4.23 -16.61 -10.20
N TRP A 371 3.40 -16.08 -9.28
CA TRP A 371 3.79 -15.00 -8.37
C TRP A 371 4.14 -15.51 -6.96
N ARG A 372 5.17 -16.36 -6.88
CA ARG A 372 5.64 -16.93 -5.62
C ARG A 372 6.20 -15.88 -4.67
N VAL A 373 5.90 -16.00 -3.38
CA VAL A 373 6.63 -15.28 -2.33
C VAL A 373 8.04 -15.87 -2.29
N ARG A 374 9.02 -15.11 -2.77
CA ARG A 374 10.40 -15.57 -2.88
C ARG A 374 11.07 -15.56 -1.50
N LYS A 375 11.33 -16.72 -0.89
CA LYS A 375 12.43 -16.84 0.09
C LYS A 375 13.72 -16.74 -0.71
N ARG A 376 14.45 -15.63 -0.62
CA ARG A 376 15.74 -15.51 -1.29
C ARG A 376 16.69 -16.52 -0.63
N ARG A 377 17.27 -17.45 -1.42
CA ARG A 377 18.43 -18.24 -0.98
C ARG A 377 19.47 -17.26 -0.46
N SER A 378 19.95 -17.45 0.77
CA SER A 378 21.15 -16.81 1.30
C SER A 378 22.32 -17.16 0.37
N GLY A 379 22.58 -16.32 -0.62
CA GLY A 379 23.76 -16.41 -1.44
C GLY A 379 24.96 -16.11 -0.56
N ALA A 380 25.83 -17.10 -0.39
CA ALA A 380 27.11 -16.96 0.28
C ALA A 380 27.84 -15.72 -0.26
N ALA A 381 28.10 -14.77 0.63
CA ALA A 381 28.98 -13.67 0.35
C ALA A 381 30.40 -14.25 0.20
N ASN A 382 30.88 -14.36 -1.04
CA ASN A 382 32.31 -14.37 -1.30
C ASN A 382 32.84 -12.98 -0.91
N ALA A 383 33.28 -12.86 0.35
CA ALA A 383 34.14 -11.76 0.77
C ALA A 383 35.54 -12.02 0.17
N PRO A 384 36.18 -11.05 -0.50
CA PRO A 384 37.59 -11.15 -0.80
C PRO A 384 38.35 -11.08 0.54
N SER A 385 39.19 -12.09 0.78
CA SER A 385 40.14 -12.13 1.87
C SER A 385 41.06 -10.91 1.80
N VAL A 386 40.91 -9.99 2.73
CA VAL A 386 41.95 -9.00 3.01
C VAL A 386 43.09 -9.76 3.70
N GLY A 387 44.18 -9.93 2.96
CA GLY A 387 45.43 -10.48 3.46
C GLY A 387 46.00 -9.61 4.58
N ARG A 388 46.71 -10.29 5.48
CA ARG A 388 47.40 -9.76 6.66
C ARG A 388 48.32 -8.58 6.37
#